data_AF-A0A521VHU8-F1
#
_entry.id   AF-A0A521VHU8-F1
#
_cell.length_a   1.000
_cell.length_b   1.000
_cell.length_c   1.000
_cell.angle_alpha   90.00
_cell.angle_beta   90.00
_cell.angle_gamma   90.00
#
_symmetry.space_group_name_H-M   'P 1'
#
loop_
_entity.id
_entity.type
_entity.pdbx_description
1 polymer ?
#
loop_
_entity_poly.entity_id
_entity_poly.type
_entity_poly.pdbx_seq_one_letter_code
_entity_poly.pdbx_strand_id
1 'polypeptide(L)'
;MPARLLVSDANIIIDMNTGGLLRLMFQLDATFAVPDTLFEEELRAHHPELPRLGLRLLELREETVVYAERLVEKYRGLGASINDLLALALAWQEKCPLLTGDSRLRTAGQTEGVDLHGSVWLIEQMRQAGIITVRQAAAGYEKMCNAGRRLPWDEIEKQLRKFKK
;
A
#
# COMPACT_ATOMS: atom_id res chain seq x y z
N MET A 1 -6.69 -16.89 13.93
CA MET A 1 -6.61 -15.42 14.01
C MET A 1 -7.44 -14.90 12.85
N PRO A 2 -8.26 -13.84 12.99
CA PRO A 2 -8.93 -13.25 11.84
C PRO A 2 -7.88 -12.69 10.86
N ALA A 3 -8.12 -12.86 9.55
CA ALA A 3 -7.24 -12.31 8.52
C ALA A 3 -7.10 -10.79 8.69
N ARG A 4 -5.86 -10.28 8.65
CA ARG A 4 -5.58 -8.85 8.85
C ARG A 4 -6.02 -8.05 7.63
N LEU A 5 -6.86 -7.04 7.79
CA LEU A 5 -7.15 -6.08 6.73
C LEU A 5 -5.98 -5.10 6.58
N LEU A 6 -5.62 -4.78 5.35
CA LEU A 6 -4.61 -3.80 4.99
C LEU A 6 -5.20 -2.90 3.91
N VAL A 7 -5.38 -1.62 4.21
CA VAL A 7 -5.75 -0.65 3.18
C VAL A 7 -4.49 -0.25 2.44
N SER A 8 -4.56 -0.13 1.11
CA SER A 8 -3.45 0.25 0.26
C SER A 8 -3.71 1.57 -0.43
N ASP A 9 -2.66 2.34 -0.67
CA ASP A 9 -2.66 3.35 -1.71
C ASP A 9 -2.45 2.70 -3.10
N ALA A 10 -2.59 3.49 -4.17
CA ALA A 10 -2.33 3.03 -5.52
C ALA A 10 -0.83 2.72 -5.75
N ASN A 11 0.07 3.49 -5.12
CA ASN A 11 1.51 3.38 -5.34
C ASN A 11 2.08 2.02 -4.93
N ILE A 12 1.61 1.44 -3.83
CA ILE A 12 2.01 0.09 -3.39
C ILE A 12 1.56 -0.96 -4.41
N ILE A 13 0.34 -0.85 -4.94
CA ILE A 13 -0.16 -1.77 -5.98
C ILE A 13 0.70 -1.66 -7.25
N ILE A 14 1.01 -0.44 -7.68
CA ILE A 14 1.86 -0.18 -8.85
C ILE A 14 3.27 -0.70 -8.62
N ASP A 15 3.86 -0.49 -7.44
CA ASP A 15 5.17 -1.03 -7.07
C ASP A 15 5.17 -2.55 -7.17
N MET A 16 4.22 -3.23 -6.52
CA MET A 16 4.13 -4.69 -6.52
C MET A 16 3.90 -5.24 -7.94
N ASN A 17 3.12 -4.54 -8.76
CA ASN A 17 2.95 -4.91 -10.17
C ASN A 17 4.27 -4.77 -10.95
N THR A 18 4.95 -3.64 -10.80
CA THR A 18 6.25 -3.34 -11.44
C THR A 18 7.31 -4.38 -11.05
N GLY A 19 7.35 -4.79 -9.78
CA GLY A 19 8.24 -5.85 -9.29
C GLY A 19 7.85 -7.25 -9.77
N GLY A 20 6.68 -7.44 -10.38
CA GLY A 20 6.14 -8.77 -10.70
C GLY A 20 5.77 -9.58 -9.46
N LEU A 21 5.43 -8.90 -8.36
CA LEU A 21 5.06 -9.49 -7.06
C LEU A 21 3.56 -9.36 -6.76
N LEU A 22 2.79 -8.64 -7.58
CA LEU A 22 1.36 -8.36 -7.33
C LEU A 22 0.53 -9.61 -7.03
N ARG A 23 0.64 -10.65 -7.85
CA ARG A 23 -0.13 -11.90 -7.64
C ARG A 23 0.29 -12.65 -6.37
N LEU A 24 1.56 -12.52 -5.99
CA LEU A 24 2.12 -13.15 -4.80
C LEU A 24 1.66 -12.40 -3.54
N MET A 25 1.52 -11.07 -3.62
CA MET A 25 0.96 -10.25 -2.54
C MET A 25 -0.39 -10.77 -2.05
N PHE A 26 -1.30 -11.12 -2.97
CA PHE A 26 -2.63 -11.64 -2.62
C PHE A 26 -2.63 -13.07 -2.04
N GLN A 27 -1.48 -13.74 -1.96
CA GLN A 27 -1.34 -15.04 -1.27
C GLN A 27 -1.05 -14.87 0.24
N LEU A 28 -0.78 -13.64 0.69
CA LEU A 28 -0.60 -13.35 2.10
C LEU A 28 -1.91 -13.61 2.86
N ASP A 29 -1.81 -14.06 4.11
CA ASP A 29 -2.97 -14.21 5.02
C ASP A 29 -3.45 -12.83 5.52
N ALA A 30 -3.76 -11.96 4.57
CA ALA A 30 -4.22 -10.60 4.75
C ALA A 30 -5.21 -10.25 3.63
N THR A 31 -6.22 -9.48 3.97
CA THR A 31 -7.13 -8.90 2.98
C THR A 31 -6.62 -7.53 2.58
N PHE A 32 -6.40 -7.30 1.29
CA PHE A 32 -6.02 -5.99 0.78
C PHE A 32 -7.26 -5.23 0.32
N ALA A 33 -7.35 -3.96 0.67
CA ALA A 33 -8.45 -3.10 0.26
C ALA A 33 -7.99 -1.73 -0.22
N VAL A 34 -8.80 -1.09 -1.06
CA VAL A 34 -8.66 0.31 -1.46
C VAL A 34 -10.04 0.98 -1.42
N PRO A 35 -10.11 2.32 -1.31
CA PRO A 35 -11.35 3.03 -1.61
C PRO A 35 -11.83 2.70 -3.02
N ASP A 36 -13.14 2.50 -3.18
CA ASP A 36 -13.78 2.29 -4.48
C ASP A 36 -13.49 3.44 -5.46
N THR A 37 -13.56 4.69 -4.97
CA THR A 37 -13.20 5.89 -5.75
C THR A 37 -11.75 5.86 -6.25
N LEU A 38 -10.79 5.51 -5.38
CA LEU A 38 -9.37 5.38 -5.75
C LEU A 38 -9.20 4.31 -6.83
N PHE A 39 -9.89 3.17 -6.69
CA PHE A 39 -9.84 2.14 -7.71
C PHE A 39 -10.36 2.64 -9.05
N GLU A 40 -11.53 3.27 -9.07
CA GLU A 40 -12.16 3.77 -10.28
C GLU A 40 -11.32 4.83 -10.99
N GLU A 41 -10.70 5.74 -10.24
CA GLU A 41 -9.95 6.87 -10.80
C GLU A 41 -8.51 6.53 -11.19
N GLU A 42 -7.80 5.71 -10.41
CA GLU A 42 -6.35 5.51 -10.58
C GLU A 42 -5.98 4.11 -11.05
N LEU A 43 -6.73 3.08 -10.65
CA LEU A 43 -6.33 1.69 -10.86
C LEU A 43 -7.10 1.01 -12.00
N ARG A 44 -8.38 1.30 -12.19
CA ARG A 44 -9.26 0.56 -13.10
C ARG A 44 -8.80 0.58 -14.55
N ALA A 45 -8.24 1.71 -15.00
CA ALA A 45 -7.77 1.86 -16.38
C ALA A 45 -6.57 0.96 -16.71
N HIS A 46 -5.70 0.70 -15.73
CA HIS A 46 -4.45 -0.04 -15.92
C HIS A 46 -4.47 -1.45 -15.30
N HIS A 47 -5.32 -1.66 -14.30
CA HIS A 47 -5.37 -2.86 -13.46
C HIS A 47 -6.82 -3.31 -13.14
N PRO A 48 -7.70 -3.48 -14.15
CA PRO A 48 -9.09 -3.89 -13.93
C PRO A 48 -9.23 -5.29 -13.30
N GLU A 49 -8.17 -6.10 -13.33
CA GLU A 49 -8.12 -7.45 -12.77
C GLU A 49 -7.97 -7.51 -11.25
N LEU A 50 -7.59 -6.40 -10.57
CA LEU A 50 -7.28 -6.41 -9.14
C LEU A 50 -8.39 -7.00 -8.25
N PRO A 51 -9.69 -6.70 -8.44
CA PRO A 51 -10.74 -7.31 -7.65
C PRO A 51 -10.81 -8.82 -7.81
N ARG A 52 -10.51 -9.32 -9.01
CA ARG A 52 -10.47 -10.77 -9.28
C ARG A 52 -9.26 -11.45 -8.65
N LEU A 53 -8.18 -10.70 -8.39
CA LEU A 53 -7.00 -11.20 -7.69
C LEU A 53 -7.17 -11.24 -6.16
N GLY A 54 -8.22 -10.61 -5.63
CA GLY A 54 -8.52 -10.58 -4.20
C GLY A 54 -8.52 -9.19 -3.58
N LEU A 55 -8.35 -8.11 -4.36
CA LEU A 55 -8.48 -6.75 -3.86
C LEU A 55 -9.94 -6.45 -3.51
N ARG A 56 -10.19 -5.98 -2.29
CA ARG A 56 -11.51 -5.50 -1.89
C ARG A 56 -11.65 -4.01 -2.19
N LEU A 57 -12.78 -3.64 -2.76
CA LEU A 57 -13.18 -2.24 -2.90
C LEU A 57 -14.12 -1.93 -1.74
N LEU A 58 -13.79 -0.91 -0.96
CA LEU A 58 -14.58 -0.51 0.20
C LEU A 58 -15.02 0.94 0.04
N GLU A 59 -16.26 1.20 0.43
CA GLU A 59 -16.84 2.53 0.46
C GLU A 59 -16.55 3.21 1.81
N LEU A 60 -16.37 4.53 1.78
CA LEU A 60 -16.33 5.33 2.99
C LEU A 60 -17.74 5.50 3.53
N ARG A 61 -17.91 5.32 4.84
CA ARG A 61 -19.17 5.60 5.56
C ARG A 61 -19.39 7.11 5.60
N GLU A 62 -20.63 7.54 5.75
CA GLU A 62 -21.01 8.96 5.80
C GLU A 62 -20.14 9.77 6.78
N GLU A 63 -19.95 9.27 8.00
CA GLU A 63 -19.10 9.96 9.00
C GLU A 63 -17.62 10.06 8.57
N THR A 64 -17.16 9.08 7.79
CA THR A 64 -15.78 9.00 7.31
C THR A 64 -15.57 9.88 6.08
N VAL A 65 -16.61 10.13 5.27
CA VAL A 65 -16.57 11.15 4.22
C VAL A 65 -16.32 12.54 4.81
N VAL A 66 -17.08 12.92 5.85
CA VAL A 66 -16.86 14.20 6.56
C VAL A 66 -15.46 14.27 7.16
N TYR A 67 -14.94 13.14 7.67
CA TYR A 67 -13.58 13.07 8.15
C TYR A 67 -12.55 13.25 7.01
N ALA A 68 -12.75 12.62 5.86
CA ALA A 68 -11.90 12.77 4.69
C ALA A 68 -11.86 14.21 4.18
N GLU A 69 -12.99 14.92 4.17
CA GLU A 69 -13.03 16.34 3.84
C GLU A 69 -12.15 17.17 4.78
N ARG A 70 -12.22 16.92 6.09
CA ARG A 70 -11.33 17.57 7.07
C ARG A 70 -9.87 17.24 6.84
N LEU A 71 -9.55 16.00 6.46
CA LEU A 71 -8.18 15.62 6.09
C LEU A 71 -7.69 16.39 4.87
N VAL A 72 -8.53 16.52 3.84
CA VAL A 72 -8.21 17.29 2.63
C VAL A 72 -7.96 18.75 2.96
N GLU A 73 -8.75 19.37 3.84
CA GLU A 73 -8.51 20.75 4.28
C GLU A 73 -7.22 20.88 5.10
N LYS A 74 -7.03 20.00 6.09
CA LYS A 74 -5.89 20.02 7.01
C LYS A 74 -4.55 19.75 6.29
N TYR A 75 -4.55 18.86 5.32
CA TYR A 75 -3.35 18.40 4.62
C TYR A 75 -3.23 18.92 3.18
N ARG A 76 -4.05 19.90 2.78
CA ARG A 76 -3.99 20.52 1.43
C ARG A 76 -2.60 20.99 1.03
N GLY A 77 -1.85 21.56 1.98
CA GLY A 77 -0.49 22.07 1.76
C GLY A 77 0.60 21.00 1.73
N LEU A 78 0.27 19.75 2.05
CA LEU A 78 1.21 18.63 2.11
C LEU A 78 1.57 18.11 0.71
N GLY A 79 0.66 18.29 -0.27
CA GLY A 79 0.81 17.80 -1.64
C GLY A 79 0.46 16.33 -1.84
N ALA A 80 -0.26 15.71 -0.89
CA ALA A 80 -0.86 14.38 -1.06
C ALA A 80 -2.12 14.46 -1.95
N SER A 81 -2.41 13.41 -2.72
CA SER A 81 -3.62 13.32 -3.53
C SER A 81 -4.87 13.24 -2.64
N ILE A 82 -6.04 13.62 -3.17
CA ILE A 82 -7.33 13.36 -2.52
C ILE A 82 -7.49 11.85 -2.30
N ASN A 83 -7.11 11.02 -3.29
CA ASN A 83 -7.18 9.57 -3.19
C ASN A 83 -6.26 9.00 -2.10
N ASP A 84 -5.08 9.57 -1.90
CA ASP A 84 -4.19 9.20 -0.79
C ASP A 84 -4.87 9.46 0.57
N LEU A 85 -5.55 10.60 0.70
CA LEU A 85 -6.27 10.97 1.93
C LEU A 85 -7.54 10.15 2.12
N LEU A 86 -8.21 9.74 1.05
CA LEU A 86 -9.33 8.79 1.12
C LEU A 86 -8.87 7.40 1.57
N ALA A 87 -7.70 6.93 1.10
CA ALA A 87 -7.10 5.68 1.58
C ALA A 87 -6.75 5.78 3.08
N LEU A 88 -6.23 6.92 3.52
CA LEU A 88 -5.99 7.18 4.95
C LEU A 88 -7.29 7.18 5.77
N ALA A 89 -8.33 7.85 5.28
CA ALA A 89 -9.64 7.88 5.93
C ALA A 89 -10.27 6.48 6.05
N LEU A 90 -10.15 5.67 5.00
CA LEU A 90 -10.62 4.28 5.00
C LEU A 90 -9.83 3.41 5.99
N ALA A 91 -8.50 3.55 6.04
CA ALA A 91 -7.67 2.84 7.01
C ALA A 91 -8.04 3.19 8.46
N TRP A 92 -8.36 4.47 8.72
CA TRP A 92 -8.86 4.93 10.00
C TRP A 92 -10.23 4.32 10.35
N GLN A 93 -11.17 4.32 9.39
CA GLN A 93 -12.51 3.72 9.55
C GLN A 93 -12.45 2.24 9.92
N GLU A 94 -11.62 1.48 9.21
CA GLU A 94 -11.50 0.04 9.38
C GLU A 94 -10.50 -0.34 10.49
N LYS A 95 -9.87 0.64 11.14
CA LYS A 95 -8.89 0.48 12.23
C LYS A 95 -7.77 -0.47 11.84
N CYS A 96 -7.25 -0.30 10.62
CA CYS A 96 -6.23 -1.15 10.07
C CYS A 96 -5.04 -0.33 9.54
N PRO A 97 -3.88 -0.97 9.32
CA PRO A 97 -2.74 -0.28 8.72
C PRO A 97 -3.04 0.20 7.30
N LEU A 98 -2.43 1.33 6.96
CA LEU A 98 -2.31 1.84 5.60
C LEU A 98 -0.96 1.44 5.01
N LEU A 99 -0.99 0.83 3.83
CA LEU A 99 0.19 0.60 3.00
C LEU A 99 0.38 1.81 2.11
N THR A 100 1.48 2.53 2.31
CA THR A 100 1.87 3.66 1.48
C THR A 100 3.38 3.82 1.34
N GLY A 101 3.78 4.17 0.12
CA GLY A 101 5.14 4.58 -0.21
C GLY A 101 5.38 6.08 -0.02
N ASP A 102 4.33 6.89 0.17
CA ASP A 102 4.46 8.35 0.24
C ASP A 102 4.88 8.82 1.65
N SER A 103 6.02 9.53 1.71
CA SER A 103 6.53 10.10 2.95
C SER A 103 5.64 11.20 3.52
N ARG A 104 4.90 11.91 2.67
CA ARG A 104 3.91 12.93 3.06
C ARG A 104 2.75 12.26 3.76
N LEU A 105 2.13 11.27 3.11
CA LEU A 105 1.00 10.54 3.67
C LEU A 105 1.37 9.85 4.98
N ARG A 106 2.63 9.42 5.11
CA ARG A 106 3.17 8.89 6.37
C ARG A 106 3.09 9.89 7.53
N THR A 107 3.41 11.17 7.32
CA THR A 107 3.28 12.20 8.36
C THR A 107 1.81 12.43 8.75
N ALA A 108 0.92 12.48 7.75
CA ALA A 108 -0.51 12.64 7.99
C ALA A 108 -1.07 11.45 8.80
N GLY A 109 -0.84 10.22 8.35
CA GLY A 109 -1.37 9.04 9.04
C GLY A 109 -0.80 8.85 10.44
N GLN A 110 0.47 9.19 10.69
CA GLN A 110 1.03 9.17 12.05
C GLN A 110 0.31 10.18 12.97
N THR A 111 0.00 11.36 12.46
CA THR A 111 -0.73 12.39 13.21
C THR A 111 -2.16 11.93 13.52
N GLU A 112 -2.79 11.22 12.59
CA GLU A 112 -4.15 10.68 12.72
C GLU A 112 -4.21 9.32 13.45
N GLY A 113 -3.08 8.82 13.96
CA GLY A 113 -3.01 7.58 14.73
C GLY A 113 -3.19 6.30 13.90
N VAL A 114 -2.91 6.35 12.59
CA VAL A 114 -2.97 5.21 11.67
C VAL A 114 -1.59 4.58 11.51
N ASP A 115 -1.52 3.25 11.66
CA ASP A 115 -0.29 2.49 11.41
C ASP A 115 0.06 2.50 9.93
N LEU A 116 1.34 2.76 9.62
CA LEU A 116 1.80 2.97 8.24
C LEU A 116 2.94 2.03 7.87
N HIS A 117 2.73 1.24 6.83
CA HIS A 117 3.74 0.36 6.26
C HIS A 117 3.97 0.67 4.78
N GLY A 118 5.09 0.25 4.20
CA GLY A 118 5.40 0.49 2.80
C GLY A 118 5.83 -0.77 2.06
N SER A 119 6.25 -0.64 0.81
CA SER A 119 6.66 -1.75 -0.08
C SER A 119 7.73 -2.65 0.57
N VAL A 120 8.69 -2.08 1.30
CA VAL A 120 9.74 -2.83 2.01
C VAL A 120 9.17 -3.75 3.08
N TRP A 121 8.24 -3.23 3.89
CA TRP A 121 7.57 -4.01 4.92
C TRP A 121 6.71 -5.12 4.30
N LEU A 122 5.98 -4.83 3.22
CA LEU A 122 5.14 -5.81 2.55
C LEU A 122 5.97 -6.96 1.97
N ILE A 123 7.10 -6.67 1.35
CA ILE A 123 8.06 -7.67 0.85
C ILE A 123 8.66 -8.48 2.01
N GLU A 124 8.93 -7.86 3.17
CA GLU A 124 9.31 -8.58 4.38
C GLU A 124 8.23 -9.59 4.79
N GLN A 125 6.97 -9.18 4.83
CA GLN A 125 5.87 -10.05 5.22
C GLN A 125 5.71 -11.23 4.26
N MET A 126 5.75 -10.98 2.95
CA MET A 126 5.70 -12.04 1.93
C MET A 126 6.87 -13.02 2.08
N ARG A 127 8.09 -12.52 2.36
CA ARG A 127 9.24 -13.38 2.64
C ARG A 127 9.00 -14.20 3.89
N GLN A 128 8.60 -13.56 5.00
CA GLN A 128 8.37 -14.21 6.29
C GLN A 128 7.33 -15.32 6.19
N ALA A 129 6.28 -15.11 5.41
CA ALA A 129 5.25 -16.11 5.10
C ALA A 129 5.70 -17.21 4.11
N GLY A 130 6.92 -17.12 3.55
CA GLY A 130 7.43 -18.11 2.58
C GLY A 130 6.83 -18.01 1.18
N ILE A 131 6.10 -16.94 0.88
CA ILE A 131 5.43 -16.70 -0.42
C ILE A 131 6.45 -16.34 -1.49
N ILE A 132 7.50 -15.61 -1.11
CA ILE A 132 8.58 -15.22 -2.01
C ILE A 132 9.94 -15.66 -1.49
N THR A 133 10.80 -16.03 -2.42
CA THR A 133 12.22 -16.28 -2.17
C THR A 133 13.01 -14.98 -2.11
N VAL A 134 14.20 -15.03 -1.52
CA VAL A 134 15.16 -13.90 -1.54
C VAL A 134 15.48 -13.46 -2.96
N ARG A 135 15.58 -14.42 -3.89
CA ARG A 135 15.81 -14.15 -5.32
C ARG A 135 14.64 -13.39 -5.94
N GLN A 136 13.39 -13.77 -5.65
CA GLN A 136 12.21 -13.05 -6.13
C GLN A 136 12.11 -11.64 -5.53
N ALA A 137 12.42 -11.47 -4.24
CA ALA A 137 12.47 -10.16 -3.62
C ALA A 137 13.52 -9.25 -4.30
N ALA A 138 14.75 -9.75 -4.48
CA ALA A 138 15.82 -9.01 -5.14
C ALA A 138 15.48 -8.64 -6.60
N ALA A 139 14.95 -9.59 -7.38
CA ALA A 139 14.52 -9.34 -8.75
C ALA A 139 13.35 -8.34 -8.83
N GLY A 140 12.44 -8.36 -7.85
CA GLY A 140 11.35 -7.40 -7.74
C GLY A 140 11.87 -5.98 -7.51
N TYR A 141 12.80 -5.80 -6.57
CA TYR A 141 13.42 -4.51 -6.31
C TYR A 141 14.23 -3.99 -7.51
N GLU A 142 14.96 -4.85 -8.19
CA GLU A 142 15.70 -4.49 -9.40
C GLU A 142 14.76 -3.97 -10.50
N LYS A 143 13.62 -4.63 -10.73
CA LYS A 143 12.60 -4.16 -11.67
C LYS A 143 12.02 -2.80 -11.27
N MET A 144 11.70 -2.62 -9.99
CA MET A 144 11.20 -1.33 -9.48
C MET A 144 12.25 -0.21 -9.66
N CYS A 145 13.54 -0.52 -9.46
CA CYS A 145 14.64 0.41 -9.66
C CYS A 145 14.77 0.82 -11.14
N ASN A 146 14.78 -0.16 -12.03
CA ASN A 146 14.87 0.06 -13.48
C ASN A 146 13.67 0.82 -14.05
N ALA A 147 12.49 0.67 -13.42
CA ALA A 147 11.29 1.44 -13.75
C ALA A 147 11.26 2.85 -13.13
N GLY A 148 12.30 3.26 -12.40
CA GLY A 148 12.39 4.59 -11.80
C GLY A 148 11.45 4.82 -10.62
N ARG A 149 10.99 3.75 -9.95
CA ARG A 149 10.16 3.87 -8.75
C ARG A 149 10.94 4.53 -7.61
N ARG A 150 10.27 5.33 -6.79
CA ARG A 150 10.89 6.03 -5.66
C ARG A 150 10.69 5.20 -4.40
N LEU A 151 11.71 4.42 -4.04
CA LEU A 151 11.71 3.55 -2.87
C LEU A 151 12.88 3.89 -1.95
N PRO A 152 12.81 3.54 -0.64
CA PRO A 152 13.92 3.74 0.28
C PRO A 152 15.02 2.70 0.01
N TRP A 153 15.88 2.99 -0.97
CA TRP A 153 16.94 2.08 -1.44
C TRP A 153 17.90 1.64 -0.33
N ASP A 154 18.23 2.55 0.59
CA ASP A 154 19.07 2.23 1.75
C ASP A 154 18.43 1.18 2.67
N GLU A 155 17.11 1.19 2.82
CA GLU A 155 16.37 0.17 3.59
C GLU A 155 16.29 -1.15 2.85
N ILE A 156 16.09 -1.10 1.53
CA ILE A 156 16.06 -2.28 0.65
C ILE A 156 17.40 -3.02 0.69
N GLU A 157 18.52 -2.31 0.60
CA GLU A 157 19.84 -2.92 0.71
C GLU A 157 20.04 -3.63 2.06
N LYS A 158 19.65 -2.99 3.16
CA LYS A 158 19.72 -3.57 4.50
C LYS A 158 18.85 -4.83 4.60
N GLN A 159 17.63 -4.78 4.05
CA GLN A 159 16.72 -5.92 4.03
C GLN A 159 17.29 -7.09 3.22
N LEU A 160 17.82 -6.84 2.02
CA LEU A 160 18.42 -7.89 1.20
C LEU A 160 19.65 -8.51 1.85
N ARG A 161 20.45 -7.73 2.59
CA ARG A 161 21.55 -8.27 3.42
C ARG A 161 21.02 -9.15 4.55
N LYS A 162 19.93 -8.74 5.22
CA LYS A 162 19.27 -9.52 6.27
C LYS A 162 18.76 -10.87 5.74
N PHE A 163 18.21 -10.90 4.52
CA PHE A 163 17.70 -12.13 3.91
C PHE A 163 18.77 -13.16 3.52
N LYS A 164 20.01 -12.72 3.33
CA LYS A 164 21.14 -13.59 2.96
C LYS A 164 21.87 -14.18 4.18
N LYS A 165 21.53 -13.72 5.39
CA LYS A 165 22.01 -14.29 6.65
C LYS A 165 21.09 -15.43 7.07
#